data_AF-A0A0C2NJ64-F1
#
_entry.id   AF-A0A0C2NJ64-F1
#
_cell.length_a   1.000
_cell.length_b   1.000
_cell.length_c   1.000
_cell.angle_alpha   90.00
_cell.angle_beta   90.00
_cell.angle_gamma   90.00
#
_symmetry.space_group_name_H-M   'P 1'
#
loop_
_entity.id
_entity.type
_entity.pdbx_description
1 polymer ?
#
loop_
_entity_poly.entity_id
_entity_poly.type
_entity_poly.pdbx_seq_one_letter_code
_entity_poly.pdbx_strand_id
1 'polypeptide(L)'
;MDNRSSPLYSLIAGFAGGVSAVLVGHPLDTIKVNLQYQIDSNQSRGFIGVIRQIYATDGIRGFARGISAPLLGVSPIIALSFSGYAFGKRIFEKPNTQLA
;
A
#
# COMPACT_ATOMS: atom_id res chain seq x y z
N MET A 1 -29.79 -12.26 0.39
CA MET A 1 -28.42 -12.54 -0.10
C MET A 1 -27.48 -11.51 0.51
N ASP A 2 -27.16 -11.63 1.80
CA ASP A 2 -26.31 -10.67 2.49
C ASP A 2 -24.89 -11.23 2.66
N ASN A 3 -24.05 -10.97 1.65
CA ASN A 3 -22.64 -11.39 1.59
C ASN A 3 -21.68 -10.41 2.29
N ARG A 4 -22.17 -9.57 3.22
CA ARG A 4 -21.39 -8.47 3.83
C ARG A 4 -20.49 -8.89 4.99
N SER A 5 -20.56 -10.14 5.44
CA SER A 5 -19.93 -10.60 6.69
C SER A 5 -19.16 -11.92 6.54
N SER A 6 -18.62 -12.24 5.36
CA SER A 6 -17.66 -13.35 5.23
C SER A 6 -16.22 -12.85 5.48
N PRO A 7 -15.43 -13.49 6.38
CA PRO A 7 -14.04 -13.07 6.68
C PRO A 7 -13.16 -13.00 5.42
N LEU A 8 -13.44 -13.89 4.46
CA LEU A 8 -12.79 -13.91 3.15
C LEU A 8 -13.04 -12.65 2.34
N TYR A 9 -14.25 -12.07 2.40
CA TYR A 9 -14.55 -10.83 1.67
C TYR A 9 -13.75 -9.65 2.24
N SER A 10 -13.66 -9.55 3.56
CA SER A 10 -12.83 -8.54 4.24
C SER A 10 -11.34 -8.71 3.92
N LEU A 11 -10.85 -9.95 3.84
CA LEU A 11 -9.48 -10.26 3.44
C LEU A 11 -9.18 -9.83 2.00
N ILE A 12 -10.03 -10.20 1.05
CA ILE A 12 -9.84 -9.86 -0.38
C ILE A 12 -9.96 -8.35 -0.59
N ALA A 13 -10.94 -7.70 0.04
CA ALA A 13 -11.09 -6.25 -0.03
C ALA A 13 -9.89 -5.51 0.58
N GLY A 14 -9.38 -5.98 1.74
CA GLY A 14 -8.20 -5.43 2.37
C GLY A 14 -6.93 -5.62 1.53
N PHE A 15 -6.76 -6.78 0.91
CA PHE A 15 -5.65 -7.06 0.00
C PHE A 15 -5.70 -6.18 -1.26
N ALA A 16 -6.87 -6.07 -1.91
CA ALA A 16 -7.05 -5.22 -3.08
C ALA A 16 -6.78 -3.73 -2.75
N GLY A 17 -7.27 -3.28 -1.60
CA GLY A 17 -6.97 -1.95 -1.06
C GLY A 17 -5.47 -1.75 -0.84
N GLY A 18 -4.78 -2.71 -0.21
CA GLY A 18 -3.34 -2.70 0.01
C GLY A 18 -2.53 -2.62 -1.29
N VAL A 19 -2.87 -3.43 -2.29
CA VAL A 19 -2.23 -3.38 -3.63
C VAL A 19 -2.43 -2.03 -4.29
N SER A 20 -3.65 -1.48 -4.24
CA SER A 20 -3.94 -0.17 -4.85
C SER A 20 -3.16 0.97 -4.17
N ALA A 21 -3.03 0.94 -2.84
CA ALA A 21 -2.26 1.92 -2.09
C ALA A 21 -0.77 1.86 -2.44
N VAL A 22 -0.21 0.65 -2.56
CA VAL A 22 1.19 0.47 -3.00
C VAL A 22 1.37 0.97 -4.44
N LEU A 23 0.45 0.65 -5.36
CA LEU A 23 0.57 1.09 -6.76
C LEU A 23 0.59 2.62 -6.92
N VAL A 24 -0.26 3.33 -6.16
CA VAL A 24 -0.34 4.80 -6.22
C VAL A 24 0.81 5.46 -5.45
N GLY A 25 1.22 4.88 -4.31
CA GLY A 25 2.27 5.44 -3.45
C GLY A 25 3.69 5.16 -3.94
N HIS A 26 3.92 4.03 -4.62
CA HIS A 26 5.27 3.59 -4.97
C HIS A 26 6.09 4.54 -5.87
N PRO A 27 5.49 5.28 -6.83
CA PRO A 27 6.22 6.31 -7.56
C PRO A 27 6.80 7.39 -6.66
N LEU A 28 6.06 7.82 -5.63
CA LEU A 28 6.51 8.82 -4.66
C LEU A 28 7.59 8.25 -3.74
N ASP A 29 7.47 6.99 -3.32
CA ASP A 29 8.50 6.31 -2.53
C ASP A 29 9.81 6.19 -3.32
N THR A 30 9.73 5.84 -4.61
CA THR A 30 10.90 5.76 -5.50
C THR A 30 11.59 7.11 -5.64
N ILE A 31 10.84 8.20 -5.82
CA ILE A 31 11.40 9.55 -5.89
C ILE A 31 12.05 9.93 -4.55
N LYS A 32 11.40 9.63 -3.42
CA LYS A 32 11.91 9.91 -2.08
C LYS A 32 13.23 9.20 -1.80
N VAL A 33 13.34 7.91 -2.11
CA VAL A 33 14.58 7.14 -1.89
C VAL A 33 15.71 7.67 -2.79
N ASN A 34 15.43 8.00 -4.04
CA ASN A 34 16.42 8.60 -4.94
C ASN A 34 16.89 9.98 -4.46
N LEU A 35 16.00 10.76 -3.84
CA LEU A 35 16.32 12.06 -3.27
C LEU A 35 17.17 11.92 -2.00
N GLN A 36 16.88 10.92 -1.15
CA GLN A 36 17.69 10.59 0.01
C GLN A 36 19.08 10.06 -0.37
N TYR A 37 19.17 9.20 -1.39
CA TYR A 37 20.45 8.71 -1.92
C TYR A 37 21.31 9.84 -2.48
N GLN A 38 20.67 10.87 -3.05
CA GLN A 38 21.37 12.02 -3.61
C GLN A 38 22.07 12.90 -2.56
N ILE A 39 21.50 13.00 -1.36
CA ILE A 39 22.12 13.66 -0.21
C ILE A 39 23.47 13.00 0.11
N ASP A 40 23.55 11.68 0.06
CA ASP A 40 24.78 10.92 0.29
C ASP A 40 25.81 11.05 -0.84
N SER A 41 25.34 11.22 -2.09
CA SER A 41 26.20 11.31 -3.28
C SER A 41 26.72 12.72 -3.59
N ASN A 42 26.42 13.73 -2.76
CA ASN A 42 26.73 15.14 -2.97
C ASN A 42 26.17 15.72 -4.30
N GLN A 43 25.16 15.05 -4.89
CA GLN A 43 24.42 15.54 -6.06
C GLN A 43 23.14 16.23 -5.59
N SER A 44 23.07 17.55 -5.72
CA SER A 44 21.85 18.29 -5.39
C SER A 44 20.94 18.41 -6.63
N ARG A 45 20.17 17.36 -6.95
CA ARG A 45 18.98 17.54 -7.81
C ARG A 45 17.75 17.67 -6.91
N GLY A 46 17.02 18.77 -7.04
CA GLY A 46 15.72 18.92 -6.40
C GLY A 46 14.71 17.89 -6.92
N PHE A 47 13.54 17.79 -6.28
CA PHE A 47 12.48 16.82 -6.59
C PHE A 47 12.20 16.66 -8.10
N ILE A 48 12.06 17.78 -8.82
CA ILE A 48 11.80 17.80 -10.27
C ILE A 48 12.98 17.24 -11.07
N GLY A 49 14.22 17.49 -10.63
CA GLY A 49 15.43 16.98 -11.25
C GLY A 49 15.53 15.45 -11.13
N VAL A 50 15.11 14.89 -10.00
CA VAL A 50 15.04 13.43 -9.79
C VAL A 50 14.00 12.80 -10.72
N ILE A 51 12.81 13.39 -10.82
CA ILE A 51 11.76 12.93 -11.74
C ILE A 51 12.28 12.92 -13.18
N ARG A 52 12.91 14.02 -13.60
CA ARG A 52 13.46 14.16 -14.96
C ARG A 52 14.55 13.13 -15.23
N GLN A 53 15.40 12.86 -14.25
CA GLN A 53 16.45 11.84 -14.36
C GLN A 53 15.85 10.44 -14.48
N ILE A 54 14.90 10.06 -13.63
CA ILE A 54 14.25 8.73 -13.68
C ILE A 54 13.58 8.54 -15.05
N TYR A 55 12.85 9.55 -15.51
CA TYR A 55 12.18 9.51 -16.81
C TYR A 55 13.17 9.44 -17.98
N ALA A 56 14.31 10.15 -17.92
CA ALA A 56 15.33 10.11 -18.97
C ALA A 56 16.05 8.76 -19.04
N THR A 57 16.25 8.07 -17.91
CA THR A 57 16.99 6.81 -17.84
C THR A 57 16.11 5.60 -18.16
N ASP A 58 14.93 5.50 -17.55
CA ASP A 58 14.08 4.31 -17.58
C ASP A 58 12.64 4.59 -18.03
N GLY A 59 12.33 5.84 -18.42
CA GLY A 59 10.98 6.26 -18.79
C GLY A 59 9.97 6.10 -17.65
N ILE A 60 8.70 5.90 -18.01
CA ILE A 60 7.60 5.74 -17.05
C ILE A 60 7.76 4.47 -16.21
N ARG A 61 8.41 3.43 -16.76
CA ARG A 61 8.67 2.17 -16.05
C ARG A 61 9.69 2.32 -14.92
N GLY A 62 10.55 3.33 -14.97
CA GLY A 62 11.49 3.65 -13.89
C GLY A 62 10.81 3.90 -12.55
N PHE A 63 9.61 4.50 -12.56
CA PHE A 63 8.83 4.78 -11.35
C PHE A 63 8.15 3.54 -10.74
N ALA A 64 8.06 2.44 -11.48
CA ALA A 64 7.52 1.17 -11.01
C ALA A 64 8.63 0.15 -10.67
N ARG A 65 9.91 0.51 -10.89
CA ARG A 65 11.04 -0.39 -10.63
C ARG A 65 11.25 -0.50 -9.12
N GLY A 66 11.03 -1.69 -8.57
CA GLY A 66 11.16 -1.97 -7.13
C GLY A 66 9.84 -2.22 -6.41
N ILE A 67 8.70 -2.23 -7.12
CA ILE A 67 7.37 -2.35 -6.52
C ILE A 67 7.09 -3.71 -5.88
N SER A 68 7.86 -4.74 -6.25
CA SER A 68 7.72 -6.10 -5.73
C SER A 68 7.99 -6.22 -4.24
N ALA A 69 8.97 -5.49 -3.69
CA ALA A 69 9.30 -5.52 -2.27
C ALA A 69 8.15 -5.00 -1.38
N PRO A 70 7.59 -3.79 -1.62
CA PRO A 70 6.43 -3.31 -0.86
C PRO A 70 5.16 -4.11 -1.16
N LEU A 71 4.95 -4.64 -2.36
CA LEU A 71 3.81 -5.51 -2.65
C LEU A 71 3.85 -6.82 -1.84
N LEU A 72 5.02 -7.45 -1.70
CA LEU A 72 5.18 -8.68 -0.93
C LEU A 72 5.21 -8.45 0.58
N GLY A 73 5.65 -7.28 1.03
CA GLY A 73 5.71 -6.93 2.46
C GLY A 73 4.42 -6.32 2.99
N VAL A 74 4.00 -5.19 2.41
CA VAL A 74 2.94 -4.32 2.97
C VAL A 74 1.55 -4.88 2.69
N SER A 75 1.32 -5.44 1.50
CA SER A 75 0.01 -5.97 1.12
C SER A 75 -0.50 -7.10 2.04
N PRO A 76 0.30 -8.13 2.39
CA PRO A 76 -0.15 -9.15 3.35
C PRO A 76 -0.30 -8.61 4.78
N ILE A 77 0.51 -7.63 5.19
CA ILE A 77 0.35 -6.97 6.49
C ILE A 77 -1.02 -6.28 6.58
N ILE A 78 -1.39 -5.49 5.57
CA ILE A 78 -2.70 -4.79 5.53
C ILE A 78 -3.85 -5.80 5.52
N ALA A 79 -3.74 -6.88 4.75
CA ALA A 79 -4.75 -7.93 4.72
C ALA A 79 -4.92 -8.61 6.10
N LEU A 80 -3.82 -8.91 6.78
CA LEU A 80 -3.84 -9.50 8.13
C LEU A 80 -4.41 -8.53 9.16
N SER A 81 -4.06 -7.25 9.11
CA SER A 81 -4.61 -6.23 10.00
C SER A 81 -6.13 -6.10 9.84
N PHE A 82 -6.63 -6.09 8.59
CA PHE A 82 -8.06 -5.99 8.33
C PHE A 82 -8.83 -7.25 8.75
N SER A 83 -8.22 -8.43 8.57
CA SER A 83 -8.76 -9.70 9.06
C SER A 83 -8.82 -9.77 10.58
N GLY A 84 -7.74 -9.39 11.26
CA GLY A 84 -7.67 -9.34 12.72
C GLY A 84 -8.71 -8.36 13.29
N TYR A 85 -8.87 -7.19 12.66
CA TYR A 85 -9.91 -6.24 13.01
C TYR A 85 -11.32 -6.82 12.84
N ALA A 86 -11.60 -7.47 11.70
CA ALA A 86 -12.90 -8.09 11.45
C ALA A 86 -13.21 -9.25 12.43
N PHE A 87 -12.19 -10.01 12.82
CA PHE A 87 -12.33 -11.08 13.81
C PHE A 87 -12.59 -10.51 15.21
N GLY A 88 -11.82 -9.52 15.63
CA GLY A 88 -12.02 -8.83 16.91
C GLY A 88 -13.41 -8.19 16.98
N LYS A 89 -13.85 -7.52 15.91
CA LYS A 89 -15.18 -6.91 15.85
C LYS A 89 -16.30 -7.92 16.07
N ARG A 90 -16.21 -9.13 15.49
CA ARG A 90 -17.21 -10.20 15.72
C ARG A 90 -17.24 -10.73 17.15
N ILE A 91 -16.11 -10.73 17.83
CA ILE A 91 -16.04 -11.19 19.23
C ILE A 91 -16.65 -10.16 20.17
N PHE A 92 -16.45 -8.86 19.89
CA PHE A 92 -16.87 -7.77 20.77
C PHE A 92 -18.21 -7.12 20.41
N GLU A 93 -18.68 -7.19 19.16
CA GLU A 93 -20.07 -6.88 18.80
C GLU A 93 -20.98 -7.97 19.39
N LYS A 94 -21.40 -7.78 20.65
CA LYS A 94 -22.57 -8.48 21.21
C LYS A 94 -23.78 -8.30 20.28
N PRO A 95 -24.66 -9.30 20.14
CA PRO A 95 -25.91 -9.16 19.40
C PRO A 95 -26.84 -8.21 20.17
N ASN A 96 -26.72 -6.90 19.94
CA ASN A 96 -27.70 -5.91 20.41
C ASN A 96 -28.88 -5.87 19.44
N THR A 97 -29.59 -6.99 19.33
CA THR A 97 -30.93 -7.08 18.75
C THR A 97 -31.81 -7.89 19.69
N GLN A 98 -32.05 -7.29 20.86
CA GLN A 98 -33.12 -7.64 21.79
C GLN A 98 -33.78 -6.32 22.22
N LEU A 99 -34.30 -5.57 21.24
CA LEU A 99 -35.31 -4.52 21.42
C LEU A 99 -36.12 -4.41 20.12
N ALA A 100 -36.94 -5.42 19.86
CA ALA A 100 -38.22 -5.32 19.17
C ALA A 100 -39.10 -6.48 19.66
#